data_AF-A0A8A0RI74-F1
#
_entry.id   AF-A0A8A0RI74-F1
#
_cell.length_a   1.000
_cell.length_b   1.000
_cell.length_c   1.000
_cell.angle_alpha   90.00
_cell.angle_beta   90.00
_cell.angle_gamma   90.00
#
_symmetry.space_group_name_H-M   'P 1'
#
loop_
_entity.id
_entity.type
_entity.pdbx_description
1 polymer ?
#
loop_
_entity_poly.entity_id
_entity_poly.type
_entity_poly.pdbx_seq_one_letter_code
_entity_poly.pdbx_strand_id
1 'polypeptide(L)' 'MEKSKYTLKITPAASEDLDKIYNCIANELYNESAAENLMGKIEDSFMRLRDFPFSCNYLSIH' A
#
# COMPACT_ATOMS: atom_id res chain seq x y z
N MET A 1 22.87 -4.26 -17.43
CA MET A 1 21.65 -5.07 -17.29
C MET A 1 20.49 -4.11 -17.14
N GLU A 2 19.58 -4.09 -18.09
CA GLU A 2 18.33 -3.32 -17.97
C GLU A 2 17.54 -3.94 -16.82
N LYS A 3 17.31 -3.19 -15.73
CA LYS A 3 16.45 -3.65 -14.64
C LYS A 3 15.03 -3.64 -15.17
N SER A 4 14.52 -4.81 -15.58
CA SER A 4 13.10 -4.98 -15.90
C SER A 4 12.28 -4.59 -14.67
N LYS A 5 11.63 -3.42 -14.71
CA LYS A 5 10.76 -2.96 -13.63
C LYS A 5 9.45 -3.74 -13.69
N TYR A 6 9.01 -4.27 -12.55
CA TYR A 6 7.74 -5.00 -12.47
C TYR A 6 6.57 -4.02 -12.53
N THR A 7 5.54 -4.34 -13.31
CA THR A 7 4.30 -3.56 -13.28
C THR A 7 3.48 -3.95 -12.06
N LEU A 8 3.13 -2.96 -11.25
CA LEU A 8 2.26 -3.14 -10.09
C LEU A 8 0.79 -3.03 -10.51
N LYS A 9 -0.06 -3.84 -9.88
CA LYS A 9 -1.51 -3.80 -10.05
C LYS A 9 -2.16 -3.81 -8.68
N ILE A 10 -3.19 -2.99 -8.51
CA ILE A 10 -4.03 -2.95 -7.32
C ILE A 10 -5.33 -3.67 -7.67
N THR A 11 -5.76 -4.62 -6.83
CA THR A 11 -7.05 -5.27 -7.01
C THR A 11 -8.17 -4.32 -6.56
N PRO A 12 -9.40 -4.45 -7.10
CA PRO A 12 -10.52 -3.64 -6.63
C PRO A 12 -10.72 -3.71 -5.11
N ALA A 13 -10.64 -4.91 -4.53
CA ALA A 13 -10.75 -5.10 -3.08
C ALA A 13 -9.67 -4.33 -2.29
N ALA A 14 -8.41 -4.36 -2.75
CA ALA A 14 -7.36 -3.59 -2.09
C ALA A 14 -7.58 -2.07 -2.21
N SER A 15 -8.12 -1.59 -3.33
CA SER A 15 -8.50 -0.17 -3.46
C SER A 15 -9.59 0.22 -2.45
N GLU A 16 -10.63 -0.60 -2.32
CA GLU A 16 -11.69 -0.38 -1.33
C GLU A 16 -11.16 -0.42 0.11
N ASP A 17 -10.18 -1.28 0.39
CA ASP A 17 -9.53 -1.33 1.70
C ASP A 17 -8.78 -0.04 2.01
N LEU A 18 -8.06 0.53 1.04
CA LEU A 18 -7.37 1.83 1.20
C LEU A 18 -8.37 2.96 1.48
N ASP A 19 -9.49 3.00 0.75
CA ASP A 19 -10.54 4.00 0.95
C ASP A 19 -11.17 3.89 2.35
N LYS A 20 -11.45 2.67 2.82
CA LYS A 20 -11.98 2.42 4.17
C LYS A 20 -11.00 2.84 5.25
N ILE A 21 -9.71 2.51 5.09
CA ILE A 21 -8.66 2.91 6.03
C ILE A 21 -8.58 4.43 6.11
N TYR A 22 -8.50 5.12 4.96
CA TYR A 22 -8.43 6.58 4.93
C TYR A 22 -9.67 7.20 5.58
N ASN A 23 -10.87 6.77 5.17
CA ASN A 23 -12.13 7.31 5.67
C ASN A 23 -12.28 7.12 7.19
N CYS A 24 -11.90 5.96 7.73
CA CYS A 24 -11.92 5.73 9.18
C CYS A 24 -11.05 6.75 9.91
N ILE A 25 -9.79 6.92 9.48
CA ILE A 25 -8.85 7.80 10.18
C ILE A 25 -9.21 9.28 9.98
N ALA A 26 -9.54 9.69 8.76
CA ALA A 26 -9.84 11.08 8.43
C ALA A 26 -11.19 11.53 9.00
N ASN A 27 -12.24 10.71 8.87
CA ASN A 27 -13.62 11.14 9.11
C ASN A 27 -14.24 10.57 10.39
N GLU A 28 -13.87 9.35 10.81
CA GLU A 28 -14.39 8.76 12.06
C GLU A 28 -13.51 9.12 13.26
N LEU A 29 -12.19 9.18 13.06
CA LEU A 29 -11.22 9.58 14.08
C LEU A 29 -10.80 11.06 13.98
N TYR A 30 -11.33 11.80 13.00
CA TYR A 30 -11.09 13.22 12.78
C TYR A 30 -9.61 13.60 12.67
N ASN A 31 -8.80 12.74 12.05
CA ASN A 31 -7.36 12.94 11.94
C ASN A 31 -6.85 12.76 10.49
N GLU A 32 -7.22 13.70 9.63
CA GLU A 32 -6.83 13.70 8.22
C GLU A 32 -5.31 13.62 8.01
N SER A 33 -4.53 14.37 8.79
CA SER A 33 -3.06 14.33 8.69
C SER A 33 -2.49 12.93 8.98
N ALA A 34 -3.05 12.19 9.95
CA ALA A 34 -2.63 10.81 10.19
C ALA A 34 -3.03 9.87 9.04
N ALA A 35 -4.20 10.09 8.43
CA ALA A 35 -4.66 9.31 7.27
C ALA A 35 -3.73 9.51 6.07
N GLU A 36 -3.41 10.75 5.72
CA GLU A 36 -2.46 11.11 4.66
C GLU A 36 -1.08 10.52 4.91
N ASN A 37 -0.56 10.65 6.14
CA ASN A 37 0.74 10.11 6.52
C ASN A 37 0.81 8.58 6.39
N LEU A 38 -0.28 7.87 6.72
CA LEU A 38 -0.34 6.43 6.55
C LEU A 38 -0.42 6.05 5.06
N MET A 39 -1.23 6.76 4.28
CA MET A 39 -1.36 6.51 2.86
C MET A 39 -0.04 6.70 2.11
N GLY A 40 0.72 7.75 2.43
CA GLY A 40 2.06 7.95 1.86
C GLY A 40 3.02 6.80 2.19
N LYS A 41 3.01 6.29 3.43
CA LYS A 41 3.84 5.14 3.82
C LYS A 41 3.47 3.86 3.08
N ILE A 42 2.18 3.63 2.83
CA ILE A 42 1.69 2.49 2.05
C ILE A 42 2.14 2.63 0.60
N GLU A 43 1.97 3.80 -0.01
CA GLU A 43 2.39 4.07 -1.39
C GLU A 43 3.89 3.86 -1.57
N ASP A 44 4.73 4.44 -0.69
CA ASP A 44 6.19 4.27 -0.74
C ASP A 44 6.60 2.80 -0.66
N SER A 45 5.97 2.05 0.25
CA SER A 45 6.23 0.62 0.44
C SER A 45 5.79 -0.20 -0.77
N PHE A 46 4.64 0.12 -1.35
CA PHE A 46 4.10 -0.53 -2.54
C PHE A 46 4.96 -0.25 -3.77
N MET A 47 5.33 1.01 -4.01
CA MET A 47 6.16 1.42 -5.15
C MET A 47 7.55 0.78 -5.13
N ARG A 48 8.11 0.50 -3.95
CA ARG A 48 9.37 -0.24 -3.81
C ARG A 48 9.30 -1.65 -4.40
N LEU A 49 8.13 -2.28 -4.45
CA LEU A 49 7.96 -3.63 -5.02
C LEU A 49 8.23 -3.68 -6.53
N ARG A 50 8.10 -2.55 -7.24
CA ARG A 50 8.47 -2.44 -8.66
C ARG A 50 9.94 -2.82 -8.89
N ASP A 51 10.79 -2.37 -7.98
CA ASP A 51 12.24 -2.53 -8.05
C ASP A 51 12.72 -3.73 -7.20
N PHE A 52 11.95 -4.15 -6.19
CA PHE A 52 12.27 -5.25 -5.27
C PHE A 52 11.04 -6.13 -4.94
N PRO A 53 10.52 -6.92 -5.89
CA PRO A 53 9.27 -7.67 -5.74
C PRO A 53 9.30 -8.75 -4.65
N PHE A 54 10.48 -9.26 -4.29
CA PHE A 54 10.68 -10.29 -3.26
C PHE A 54 11.26 -9.73 -1.96
N SER A 55 11.07 -8.43 -1.70
CA SER A 55 11.58 -7.79 -0.48
C SER A 55 10.76 -8.09 0.78
N CYS A 56 9.56 -8.63 0.62
CA CYS A 56 8.72 -9.08 1.72
C CYS A 56 8.98 -10.56 2.06
N ASN A 57 8.75 -10.92 3.31
CA ASN A 57 8.84 -12.31 3.76
C ASN A 57 7.71 -13.14 3.14
N TYR A 58 8.04 -14.35 2.68
CA TYR A 58 7.04 -15.33 2.31
C TYR A 58 6.29 -15.78 3.58
N LEU A 59 4.98 -15.55 3.61
CA LEU A 59 4.12 -16.01 4.68
C LEU A 59 3.40 -17.28 4.21
N SER A 60 3.73 -18.44 4.78
CA SER A 60 2.91 -19.65 4.60
C SER A 60 1.77 -19.63 5.60
N ILE A 61 0.53 -19.58 5.11
CA ILE A 61 -0.65 -19.75 5.96
C ILE A 61 -0.82 -21.28 6.15
N HIS A 62 -0.75 -21.77 7.39
CA HIS A 62 -1.09 -23.14 7.78
C HIS A 62 -2.56 -23.23 8.18
#